data_AF-A0A7V9LVX3-F1
#
_entry.id   AF-A0A7V9LVX3-F1
#
_cell.length_a   1.000
_cell.length_b   1.000
_cell.length_c   1.000
_cell.angle_alpha   90.00
_cell.angle_beta   90.00
_cell.angle_gamma   90.00
#
_symmetry.space_group_name_H-M   'P 1'
#
loop_
_entity.id
_entity.type
_entity.pdbx_description
1 polymer ?
#
loop_
_entity_poly.entity_id
_entity_poly.type
_entity_poly.pdbx_seq_one_letter_code
_entity_poly.pdbx_strand_id
1 'polypeptide(L)'
;MVVIGCSLPPPAQAADPAYGPPSRMCTVTDPRLAESSGLVVDGSRLLTVNDGGDALEVFVLDGSCRVTSVITSPVDPYDVEDLARAADGTLWLADTGDNDRDRDTVALHALREDGQSVLFRFTYPDGRHDAEALLLDPAGRPYLLTKEPLGRAGIYTPSTAPSAESSTPLERVGELELLPTGTPGGPLGEIGQVLITGAAVSPDGALAVVRTYTDAYVYAVPDGDVLAALAAEPVRVALPTATQGEAIAFAANGRDLVVSSEGVPFDITLVPALAPSASTAAPSPTGSASDAEDGNSPGTNLAIAAVLAAVLVGVYGVSRRRR
;
A
#
# COMPACT_ATOMS: atom_id res chain seq x y z
N MET A 1 -7.06 -15.44 -43.71
CA MET A 1 -8.16 -14.97 -42.85
C MET A 1 -7.86 -15.49 -41.45
N VAL A 2 -7.15 -14.70 -40.65
CA VAL A 2 -6.81 -15.04 -39.26
C VAL A 2 -8.03 -14.67 -38.43
N VAL A 3 -8.65 -15.67 -37.80
CA VAL A 3 -9.73 -15.45 -36.84
C VAL A 3 -9.07 -15.03 -35.54
N ILE A 4 -9.05 -13.73 -35.28
CA ILE A 4 -8.69 -13.18 -33.98
C ILE A 4 -9.84 -13.53 -33.04
N GLY A 5 -9.66 -14.56 -32.23
CA GLY A 5 -10.59 -14.88 -31.15
C GLY A 5 -10.57 -13.74 -30.14
N CYS A 6 -11.69 -13.03 -30.02
CA CYS A 6 -11.90 -12.05 -28.97
C CYS A 6 -12.07 -12.81 -27.65
N SER A 7 -10.99 -13.04 -26.91
CA SER A 7 -11.07 -13.48 -25.53
C SER A 7 -11.59 -12.31 -24.70
N LEU A 8 -12.82 -12.43 -24.21
CA LEU A 8 -13.39 -11.47 -23.27
C LEU A 8 -12.50 -11.44 -22.01
N PRO A 9 -12.22 -10.26 -21.44
CA PRO A 9 -11.53 -10.18 -20.15
C PRO A 9 -12.33 -10.97 -19.10
N PRO A 10 -11.65 -11.60 -18.13
CA PRO A 10 -12.33 -12.25 -17.02
C PRO A 10 -13.27 -11.25 -16.34
N PRO A 11 -14.44 -11.69 -15.85
CA PRO A 11 -15.36 -10.82 -15.14
C PRO A 11 -14.65 -10.22 -13.93
N ALA A 12 -14.82 -8.91 -13.71
CA ALA A 12 -14.32 -8.25 -12.52
C ALA A 12 -14.79 -9.02 -11.28
N GLN A 13 -13.84 -9.44 -10.46
CA GLN A 13 -14.16 -10.15 -9.23
C GLN A 13 -14.82 -9.14 -8.30
N ALA A 14 -15.97 -9.47 -7.71
CA ALA A 14 -16.64 -8.55 -6.80
C ALA A 14 -15.81 -8.30 -5.53
N ALA A 15 -15.69 -7.04 -5.09
CA ALA A 15 -15.11 -6.72 -3.79
C ALA A 15 -15.99 -7.27 -2.65
N ASP A 16 -15.39 -7.47 -1.48
CA ASP A 16 -16.12 -7.94 -0.30
C ASP A 16 -17.08 -6.84 0.20
N PRO A 17 -18.36 -7.17 0.51
CA PRO A 17 -19.32 -6.21 1.06
C PRO A 17 -18.99 -5.72 2.49
N ALA A 18 -17.83 -6.07 3.06
CA ALA A 18 -17.35 -5.57 4.35
C ALA A 18 -17.07 -4.05 4.39
N TYR A 19 -16.98 -3.38 3.24
CA TYR A 19 -16.77 -1.93 3.15
C TYR A 19 -17.86 -1.25 2.31
N GLY A 20 -18.23 -0.04 2.74
CA GLY A 20 -19.30 0.76 2.15
C GLY A 20 -18.82 1.69 1.03
N PRO A 21 -19.75 2.44 0.41
CA PRO A 21 -19.40 3.36 -0.66
C PRO A 21 -18.45 4.46 -0.16
N PRO A 22 -17.41 4.83 -0.93
CA PRO A 22 -16.48 5.88 -0.56
C PRO A 22 -17.16 7.25 -0.51
N SER A 23 -16.67 8.13 0.36
CA SER A 23 -17.12 9.52 0.46
C SER A 23 -15.95 10.48 0.63
N ARG A 24 -15.94 11.56 -0.13
CA ARG A 24 -14.92 12.60 -0.03
C ARG A 24 -15.00 13.28 1.34
N MET A 25 -13.88 13.32 2.06
CA MET A 25 -13.73 14.06 3.31
C MET A 25 -13.45 15.54 3.03
N CYS A 26 -12.41 15.81 2.24
CA CYS A 26 -11.97 17.15 1.86
C CYS A 26 -11.09 17.09 0.61
N THR A 27 -10.74 18.26 0.07
CA THR A 27 -9.89 18.40 -1.12
C THR A 27 -8.61 19.16 -0.74
N VAL A 28 -7.46 18.58 -1.03
CA VAL A 28 -6.16 19.22 -0.90
C VAL A 28 -5.93 20.11 -2.11
N THR A 29 -5.57 21.37 -1.86
CA THR A 29 -5.31 22.38 -2.89
C THR A 29 -3.97 23.08 -2.71
N ASP A 30 -3.22 22.71 -1.65
CA ASP A 30 -1.90 23.28 -1.40
C ASP A 30 -0.92 22.74 -2.45
N PRO A 31 -0.32 23.59 -3.30
CA PRO A 31 0.55 23.13 -4.37
C PRO A 31 1.86 22.51 -3.87
N ARG A 32 2.16 22.63 -2.57
CA ARG A 32 3.29 21.94 -1.95
C ARG A 32 3.05 20.45 -1.73
N LEU A 33 1.82 19.97 -1.88
CA LEU A 33 1.42 18.57 -1.67
C LEU A 33 1.12 17.88 -3.01
N ALA A 34 2.03 17.94 -3.98
CA ALA A 34 1.74 17.43 -5.32
C ALA A 34 1.61 15.89 -5.37
N GLU A 35 2.30 15.18 -4.47
CA GLU A 35 2.68 13.77 -4.62
C GLU A 35 2.47 13.03 -3.29
N SER A 36 1.24 12.97 -2.77
CA SER A 36 0.94 12.39 -1.44
C SER A 36 1.23 10.86 -1.38
N SER A 37 2.46 10.45 -1.08
CA SER A 37 2.88 9.04 -1.02
C SER A 37 2.53 8.35 0.29
N GLY A 38 2.72 9.03 1.43
CA GLY A 38 2.41 8.47 2.76
C GLY A 38 1.27 9.21 3.47
N LEU A 39 0.49 8.49 4.29
CA LEU A 39 -0.63 9.07 5.05
C LEU A 39 -0.79 8.43 6.43
N VAL A 40 -1.00 9.25 7.46
CA VAL A 40 -1.36 8.83 8.82
C VAL A 40 -2.53 9.67 9.32
N VAL A 41 -3.48 9.04 10.01
CA VAL A 41 -4.54 9.74 10.76
C VAL A 41 -4.15 9.77 12.25
N ASP A 42 -4.05 10.96 12.82
CA ASP A 42 -3.81 11.17 14.25
C ASP A 42 -4.93 12.01 14.88
N GLY A 43 -5.93 11.31 15.42
CA GLY A 43 -7.15 11.92 15.94
C GLY A 43 -7.93 12.64 14.84
N SER A 44 -7.86 13.98 14.82
CA SER A 44 -8.47 14.82 13.78
C SER A 44 -7.47 15.39 12.78
N ARG A 45 -6.18 15.12 12.97
CA ARG A 45 -5.09 15.55 12.08
C ARG A 45 -4.88 14.49 11.02
N LEU A 46 -4.59 14.92 9.80
CA LEU A 46 -4.01 14.08 8.76
C LEU A 46 -2.55 14.47 8.61
N LEU A 47 -1.66 13.49 8.57
CA LEU A 47 -0.23 13.70 8.36
C LEU A 47 0.13 13.05 7.03
N THR A 48 0.82 13.78 6.16
CA THR A 48 1.20 13.26 4.85
C THR A 48 2.58 13.75 4.44
N VAL A 49 3.23 12.98 3.58
CA VAL A 49 4.55 13.24 3.00
C VAL A 49 4.42 13.23 1.48
N ASN A 50 5.28 13.97 0.80
CA ASN A 50 5.40 13.85 -0.65
C ASN A 50 6.42 12.77 -1.04
N ASP A 51 6.34 12.34 -2.29
CA ASP A 51 7.38 11.62 -3.01
C ASP A 51 8.63 12.52 -3.19
N GLY A 52 9.54 12.48 -2.22
CA GLY A 52 10.81 13.20 -2.25
C GLY A 52 10.78 14.63 -1.66
N GLY A 53 11.81 15.41 -1.97
CA GLY A 53 12.04 16.75 -1.42
C GLY A 53 13.53 17.08 -1.25
N ASP A 54 13.84 18.20 -0.62
CA ASP A 54 15.20 18.56 -0.17
C ASP A 54 15.37 18.56 1.36
N ALA A 55 14.32 18.10 2.05
CA ALA A 55 14.22 17.95 3.50
C ALA A 55 13.13 16.92 3.83
N LEU A 56 13.18 16.30 5.02
CA LEU A 56 12.04 15.55 5.54
C LEU A 56 10.95 16.55 5.94
N GLU A 57 9.80 16.49 5.27
CA GLU A 57 8.63 17.32 5.54
C GLU A 57 7.38 16.46 5.73
N VAL A 58 6.82 16.46 6.93
CA VAL A 58 5.49 15.90 7.19
C VAL A 58 4.50 17.03 7.33
N PHE A 59 3.60 17.17 6.37
CA PHE A 59 2.54 18.15 6.38
C PHE A 59 1.42 17.71 7.30
N VAL A 60 0.96 18.61 8.17
CA VAL A 60 -0.15 18.37 9.09
C VAL A 60 -1.37 19.13 8.60
N LEU A 61 -2.42 18.40 8.24
CA LEU A 61 -3.67 18.94 7.72
C LEU A 61 -4.77 18.87 8.79
N ASP A 62 -5.65 19.87 8.78
CA ASP A 62 -6.91 19.82 9.52
C ASP A 62 -7.99 19.02 8.76
N GLY A 63 -9.17 18.84 9.37
CA GLY A 63 -10.30 18.13 8.76
C GLY A 63 -10.87 18.79 7.50
N SER A 64 -10.38 19.96 7.09
CA SER A 64 -10.69 20.61 5.82
C SER A 64 -9.56 20.52 4.79
N CYS A 65 -8.57 19.65 5.01
CA CYS A 65 -7.40 19.46 4.16
C CYS A 65 -6.51 20.73 4.04
N ARG A 66 -6.56 21.64 5.02
CA ARG A 66 -5.66 22.81 5.06
C ARG A 66 -4.40 22.47 5.84
N VAL A 67 -3.24 22.80 5.27
CA VAL A 67 -1.96 22.69 5.99
C VAL A 67 -1.96 23.66 7.18
N THR A 68 -1.81 23.12 8.38
CA THR A 68 -1.77 23.87 9.65
C THR A 68 -0.36 24.00 10.20
N SER A 69 0.50 23.02 9.94
CA SER A 69 1.93 23.02 10.28
C SER A 69 2.70 22.03 9.40
N VAL A 70 4.02 22.08 9.47
CA VAL A 70 4.92 21.10 8.85
C VAL A 70 5.94 20.67 9.91
N ILE A 71 6.11 19.37 10.12
CA ILE A 71 7.18 18.80 10.95
C ILE A 71 8.37 18.59 10.02
N THR A 72 9.50 19.21 10.34
CA THR A 72 10.65 19.27 9.43
C THR A 72 11.93 18.76 10.07
N SER A 73 12.76 18.07 9.30
CA SER A 73 14.16 17.80 9.60
C SER A 73 15.02 18.15 8.38
N PRO A 74 16.23 18.76 8.55
CA PRO A 74 17.06 19.19 7.43
C PRO A 74 17.76 18.02 6.69
N VAL A 75 17.35 16.78 6.96
CA VAL A 75 17.84 15.60 6.24
C VAL A 75 17.20 15.57 4.87
N ASP A 76 18.03 15.50 3.84
CA ASP A 76 17.64 15.38 2.43
C ASP A 76 17.39 13.90 2.09
N PRO A 77 16.12 13.44 1.97
CA PRO A 77 15.80 12.07 1.56
C PRO A 77 15.97 11.91 0.05
N TYR A 78 16.01 10.66 -0.42
CA TYR A 78 16.07 10.40 -1.86
C TYR A 78 14.67 10.27 -2.50
N ASP A 79 13.83 9.36 -1.99
CA ASP A 79 12.51 8.99 -2.55
C ASP A 79 11.62 8.44 -1.42
N VAL A 80 10.77 9.27 -0.83
CA VAL A 80 9.94 8.88 0.32
C VAL A 80 8.59 8.35 -0.15
N GLU A 81 8.35 7.07 0.07
CA GLU A 81 7.20 6.39 -0.52
C GLU A 81 6.06 6.11 0.46
N ASP A 82 6.33 6.03 1.76
CA ASP A 82 5.28 5.75 2.74
C ASP A 82 5.56 6.38 4.11
N LEU A 83 4.51 6.48 4.93
CA LEU A 83 4.54 7.06 6.27
C LEU A 83 3.82 6.15 7.26
N ALA A 84 4.54 5.69 8.28
CA ALA A 84 3.96 4.98 9.41
C ALA A 84 4.15 5.78 10.71
N ARG A 85 3.33 5.47 11.73
CA ARG A 85 3.45 6.07 13.06
C ARG A 85 3.59 4.98 14.12
N ALA A 86 4.69 5.02 14.87
CA ALA A 86 4.93 4.13 15.99
C ALA A 86 4.01 4.48 17.18
N ALA A 87 3.88 3.54 18.13
CA ALA A 87 3.04 3.70 19.32
C ALA A 87 3.46 4.91 20.20
N ASP A 88 4.74 5.27 20.19
CA ASP A 88 5.28 6.43 20.91
C ASP A 88 5.06 7.77 20.20
N GLY A 89 4.46 7.74 19.00
CA GLY A 89 4.20 8.92 18.16
C GLY A 89 5.32 9.28 17.20
N THR A 90 6.42 8.54 17.18
CA THR A 90 7.48 8.72 16.17
C THR A 90 6.95 8.37 14.78
N LEU A 91 7.20 9.26 13.82
CA LEU A 91 6.85 9.07 12.42
C LEU A 91 8.00 8.37 11.71
N TRP A 92 7.71 7.32 10.95
CA TRP A 92 8.68 6.57 10.16
C TRP A 92 8.39 6.81 8.69
N LEU A 93 9.30 7.51 8.03
CA LEU A 93 9.23 7.79 6.60
C LEU A 93 10.07 6.74 5.86
N ALA A 94 9.48 6.13 4.84
CA ALA A 94 10.12 5.10 4.04
C ALA A 94 10.83 5.71 2.83
N ASP A 95 12.12 6.03 2.99
CA ASP A 95 12.97 6.47 1.87
C ASP A 95 13.47 5.25 1.10
N THR A 96 12.55 4.63 0.35
CA THR A 96 12.67 3.28 -0.21
C THR A 96 12.39 3.19 -1.70
N GLY A 97 11.96 4.27 -2.35
CA GLY A 97 11.78 4.32 -3.80
C GLY A 97 13.10 4.09 -4.54
N ASP A 98 13.07 3.21 -5.53
CA ASP A 98 14.22 2.83 -6.35
C ASP A 98 13.77 2.29 -7.71
N ASN A 99 12.94 3.06 -8.41
CA ASN A 99 12.38 2.73 -9.73
C ASN A 99 13.43 2.20 -10.74
N ASP A 100 14.64 2.79 -10.74
CA ASP A 100 15.75 2.42 -11.62
C ASP A 100 16.63 1.27 -11.05
N ARG A 101 16.34 0.80 -9.83
CA ARG A 101 17.09 -0.22 -9.09
C ARG A 101 18.57 0.10 -8.99
N ASP A 102 18.88 1.36 -8.71
CA ASP A 102 20.25 1.89 -8.72
C ASP A 102 20.83 2.19 -7.33
N ARG A 103 20.01 2.12 -6.27
CA ARG A 103 20.40 2.39 -4.87
C ARG A 103 21.00 1.17 -4.18
N ASP A 104 22.22 1.30 -3.65
CA ASP A 104 22.86 0.24 -2.84
C ASP A 104 22.21 0.05 -1.46
N THR A 105 21.55 1.09 -0.97
CA THR A 105 20.84 1.09 0.31
C THR A 105 19.55 1.88 0.21
N VAL A 106 18.53 1.42 0.92
CA VAL A 106 17.32 2.17 1.23
C VAL A 106 17.35 2.64 2.69
N ALA A 107 16.42 3.49 3.08
CA ALA A 107 16.41 4.11 4.39
C ALA A 107 15.02 4.17 5.03
N LEU A 108 15.01 4.15 6.37
CA LEU A 108 13.87 4.61 7.15
C LEU A 108 14.32 5.79 8.02
N HIS A 109 13.52 6.86 8.00
CA HIS A 109 13.74 8.03 8.86
C HIS A 109 12.75 8.02 10.01
N ALA A 110 13.23 7.90 11.24
CA ALA A 110 12.43 8.06 12.44
C ALA A 110 12.43 9.54 12.85
N LEU A 111 11.34 10.25 12.57
CA LEU A 111 11.13 11.68 12.81
C LEU A 111 10.18 11.90 13.98
N ARG A 112 10.63 12.69 14.96
CA ARG A 112 9.82 13.11 16.12
C ARG A 112 9.09 14.42 15.82
N GLU A 113 8.00 14.69 16.54
CA GLU A 113 7.23 15.93 16.38
C GLU A 113 8.05 17.22 16.63
N ASP A 114 9.15 17.13 17.38
CA ASP A 114 10.07 18.25 17.62
C ASP A 114 11.13 18.45 16.52
N GLY A 115 11.07 17.66 15.44
CA GLY A 115 11.96 17.73 14.29
C GLY A 115 13.26 16.93 14.44
N GLN A 116 13.49 16.28 15.59
CA GLN A 116 14.63 15.37 15.73
C GLN A 116 14.40 14.12 14.87
N SER A 117 15.39 13.76 14.07
CA SER A 117 15.33 12.57 13.21
C SER A 117 16.52 11.64 13.38
N VAL A 118 16.29 10.34 13.28
CA VAL A 118 17.32 9.30 13.18
C VAL A 118 17.17 8.59 11.82
N LEU A 119 18.30 8.35 11.15
CA LEU A 119 18.36 7.66 9.87
C LEU A 119 18.85 6.22 10.08
N PHE A 120 18.08 5.25 9.62
CA PHE A 120 18.46 3.85 9.55
C PHE A 120 18.64 3.42 8.10
N ARG A 121 19.81 2.88 7.76
CA ARG A 121 20.09 2.37 6.40
C ARG A 121 19.95 0.88 6.33
N PHE A 122 19.50 0.37 5.19
CA PHE A 122 19.24 -1.03 4.96
C PHE A 122 19.78 -1.50 3.61
N THR A 123 20.15 -2.77 3.53
CA THR A 123 20.58 -3.43 2.29
C THR A 123 19.78 -4.70 2.07
N TYR A 124 19.21 -4.85 0.88
CA TYR A 124 18.48 -6.06 0.49
C TYR A 124 19.43 -7.26 0.29
N PRO A 125 18.99 -8.49 0.62
CA PRO A 125 19.83 -9.69 0.54
C PRO A 125 19.96 -10.26 -0.88
N ASP A 126 19.08 -9.86 -1.80
CA ASP A 126 18.83 -10.53 -3.08
C ASP A 126 18.82 -9.59 -4.30
N GLY A 127 19.32 -8.36 -4.13
CA GLY A 127 19.36 -7.35 -5.18
C GLY A 127 18.62 -6.08 -4.77
N ARG A 128 18.72 -5.04 -5.59
CA ARG A 128 18.06 -3.74 -5.34
C ARG A 128 16.59 -3.84 -5.72
N HIS A 129 15.73 -3.27 -4.88
CA HIS A 129 14.29 -3.30 -5.07
C HIS A 129 13.71 -1.93 -4.79
N ASP A 130 12.66 -1.64 -5.54
CA ASP A 130 11.75 -0.53 -5.32
C ASP A 130 10.68 -0.95 -4.31
N ALA A 131 10.55 -0.22 -3.21
CA ALA A 131 9.56 -0.53 -2.18
C ALA A 131 8.74 0.70 -1.80
N GLU A 132 7.43 0.48 -1.78
CA GLU A 132 6.41 1.55 -1.80
C GLU A 132 5.49 1.49 -0.59
N ALA A 133 5.76 0.57 0.34
CA ALA A 133 4.88 0.33 1.45
C ALA A 133 5.65 -0.06 2.71
N LEU A 134 5.26 0.55 3.82
CA LEU A 134 5.81 0.33 5.15
C LEU A 134 4.71 -0.09 6.13
N LEU A 135 4.87 -1.26 6.72
CA LEU A 135 4.11 -1.66 7.91
C LEU A 135 5.01 -1.59 9.13
N LEU A 136 4.52 -0.97 10.21
CA LEU A 136 5.13 -1.09 11.54
C LEU A 136 4.25 -2.00 12.39
N ASP A 137 4.81 -3.11 12.87
CA ASP A 137 4.10 -3.94 13.85
C ASP A 137 3.94 -3.20 15.20
N PRO A 138 3.10 -3.69 16.13
CA PRO A 138 2.91 -3.04 17.42
C PRO A 138 4.17 -2.93 18.29
N ALA A 139 5.22 -3.73 18.00
CA ALA A 139 6.51 -3.65 18.67
C ALA A 139 7.47 -2.65 17.98
N GLY A 140 7.05 -2.03 16.88
CA GLY A 140 7.83 -1.06 16.10
C GLY A 140 8.79 -1.69 15.09
N ARG A 141 8.64 -2.97 14.75
CA ARG A 141 9.43 -3.61 13.69
C ARG A 141 8.89 -3.21 12.32
N PRO A 142 9.74 -2.73 11.40
CA PRO A 142 9.33 -2.38 10.06
C PRO A 142 9.32 -3.58 9.12
N TYR A 143 8.32 -3.62 8.24
CA TYR A 143 8.21 -4.50 7.09
C TYR A 143 8.06 -3.65 5.83
N LEU A 144 8.96 -3.86 4.88
CA LEU A 144 8.97 -3.20 3.57
C LEU A 144 8.37 -4.12 2.52
N LEU A 145 7.44 -3.61 1.72
CA LEU A 145 6.80 -4.34 0.63
C LEU A 145 7.20 -3.72 -0.71
N THR A 146 7.63 -4.57 -1.63
CA THR A 146 8.16 -4.16 -2.95
C THR A 146 7.06 -3.93 -3.98
N LYS A 147 7.28 -3.00 -4.91
CA LYS A 147 6.37 -2.71 -6.04
C LYS A 147 6.77 -3.55 -7.24
N GLU A 148 6.05 -4.64 -7.46
CA GLU A 148 6.40 -5.63 -8.47
C GLU A 148 5.31 -5.77 -9.55
N PRO A 149 5.62 -5.54 -10.85
CA PRO A 149 4.64 -5.50 -11.94
C PRO A 149 3.97 -6.83 -12.25
N LEU A 150 4.49 -7.93 -11.70
CA LEU A 150 3.89 -9.26 -11.79
C LEU A 150 3.06 -9.62 -10.56
N GLY A 151 2.85 -8.67 -9.63
CA GLY A 151 2.05 -8.85 -8.43
C GLY A 151 2.68 -9.73 -7.37
N ARG A 152 3.99 -10.02 -7.44
CA ARG A 152 4.71 -10.85 -6.45
C ARG A 152 5.63 -9.98 -5.62
N ALA A 153 5.04 -9.25 -4.68
CA ALA A 153 5.77 -8.34 -3.81
C ALA A 153 6.56 -9.12 -2.75
N GLY A 154 7.88 -8.98 -2.72
CA GLY A 154 8.70 -9.44 -1.59
C GLY A 154 8.43 -8.64 -0.31
N ILE A 155 8.45 -9.32 0.83
CA ILE A 155 8.30 -8.74 2.17
C ILE A 155 9.65 -8.83 2.89
N TYR A 156 10.16 -7.69 3.35
CA TYR A 156 11.48 -7.58 3.95
C TYR A 156 11.43 -6.93 5.34
N THR A 157 12.23 -7.42 6.29
CA THR A 157 12.42 -6.81 7.63
C THR A 157 13.92 -6.74 7.95
N PRO A 158 14.36 -5.82 8.84
CA PRO A 158 15.71 -5.85 9.39
C PRO A 158 16.04 -7.18 10.07
N SER A 159 17.19 -7.77 9.72
CA SER A 159 17.74 -9.00 10.33
C SER A 159 18.07 -8.85 11.81
N THR A 160 18.36 -7.62 12.24
CA THR A 160 18.71 -7.23 13.60
C THR A 160 18.10 -5.87 13.91
N ALA A 161 18.24 -5.41 15.16
CA ALA A 161 17.78 -4.06 15.53
C ALA A 161 18.44 -3.00 14.62
N PRO A 162 17.66 -2.08 14.02
CA PRO A 162 18.22 -1.04 13.16
C PRO A 162 19.33 -0.22 13.85
N SER A 163 20.45 -0.04 13.15
CA SER A 163 21.59 0.76 13.59
C SER A 163 21.65 2.09 12.86
N ALA A 164 21.87 3.19 13.59
CA ALA A 164 22.13 4.51 12.99
C ALA A 164 23.58 4.66 12.48
N GLU A 165 24.48 3.77 12.91
CA GLU A 165 25.93 3.87 12.65
C GLU A 165 26.36 3.07 11.40
N SER A 166 25.53 2.12 10.96
CA SER A 166 25.87 1.20 9.86
C SER A 166 24.62 0.69 9.14
N SER A 167 24.76 0.32 7.86
CA SER A 167 23.68 -0.38 7.16
C SER A 167 23.33 -1.70 7.85
N THR A 168 22.04 -1.96 8.01
CA THR A 168 21.48 -3.18 8.59
C THR A 168 20.97 -4.08 7.45
N PRO A 169 21.46 -5.32 7.31
CA PRO A 169 20.93 -6.23 6.29
C PRO A 169 19.44 -6.51 6.53
N LEU A 170 18.66 -6.50 5.45
CA LEU A 170 17.29 -7.00 5.45
C LEU A 170 17.29 -8.52 5.25
N GLU A 171 16.23 -9.16 5.70
CA GLU A 171 15.87 -10.53 5.38
C GLU A 171 14.56 -10.54 4.61
N ARG A 172 14.48 -11.37 3.55
CA ARG A 172 13.24 -11.65 2.85
C ARG A 172 12.46 -12.68 3.66
N VAL A 173 11.34 -12.26 4.25
CA VAL A 173 10.54 -13.09 5.18
C VAL A 173 9.25 -13.63 4.57
N GLY A 174 8.88 -13.13 3.40
CA GLY A 174 7.68 -13.59 2.71
C GLY A 174 7.52 -13.00 1.32
N GLU A 175 6.39 -13.31 0.72
CA GLU A 175 5.91 -12.74 -0.53
C GLU A 175 4.40 -12.55 -0.43
N LEU A 176 3.90 -11.43 -0.95
CA LEU A 176 2.48 -11.18 -1.13
C LEU A 176 2.17 -11.29 -2.63
N GLU A 177 1.33 -12.25 -3.00
CA GLU A 177 0.87 -12.43 -4.37
C GLU A 177 -0.49 -11.75 -4.57
N LEU A 178 -0.53 -10.79 -5.51
CA LEU A 178 -1.71 -10.04 -5.92
C LEU A 178 -2.02 -10.36 -7.38
N LEU A 179 -3.30 -10.58 -7.66
CA LEU A 179 -3.80 -10.89 -9.00
C LEU A 179 -4.69 -9.75 -9.51
N PRO A 180 -4.72 -9.49 -10.82
CA PRO A 180 -5.62 -8.51 -11.41
C PRO A 180 -7.08 -8.77 -11.00
N THR A 181 -7.75 -7.71 -10.56
CA THR A 181 -9.10 -7.77 -9.94
C THR A 181 -10.19 -7.40 -10.93
N GLY A 182 -9.82 -6.65 -11.99
CA GLY A 182 -10.75 -5.96 -12.88
C GLY A 182 -11.31 -4.67 -12.29
N THR A 183 -10.85 -4.21 -11.13
CA THR A 183 -11.26 -2.94 -10.54
C THR A 183 -10.77 -1.79 -11.44
N PRO A 184 -11.66 -0.90 -11.92
CA PRO A 184 -11.29 0.16 -12.84
C PRO A 184 -10.66 1.36 -12.11
N GLY A 185 -9.68 2.00 -12.76
CA GLY A 185 -9.04 3.22 -12.26
C GLY A 185 -7.53 3.08 -12.21
N GLY A 186 -6.87 4.11 -11.69
CA GLY A 186 -5.42 4.15 -11.54
C GLY A 186 -4.66 4.22 -12.87
N PRO A 187 -3.33 4.46 -12.80
CA PRO A 187 -2.46 4.40 -13.96
C PRO A 187 -2.19 2.94 -14.36
N LEU A 188 -1.57 2.74 -15.53
CA LEU A 188 -0.99 1.46 -15.98
C LEU A 188 -1.97 0.28 -16.20
N GLY A 189 -3.28 0.50 -16.16
CA GLY A 189 -4.29 -0.50 -16.53
C GLY A 189 -4.25 -1.74 -15.64
N GLU A 190 -4.29 -2.95 -16.21
CA GLU A 190 -4.29 -4.20 -15.45
C GLU A 190 -3.04 -4.39 -14.57
N ILE A 191 -1.88 -3.86 -15.00
CA ILE A 191 -0.65 -3.92 -14.20
C ILE A 191 -0.81 -3.09 -12.93
N GLY A 192 -1.44 -1.91 -13.01
CA GLY A 192 -1.66 -1.05 -11.85
C GLY A 192 -2.48 -1.72 -10.73
N GLN A 193 -3.34 -2.68 -11.07
CA GLN A 193 -4.17 -3.39 -10.10
C GLN A 193 -3.37 -4.24 -9.10
N VAL A 194 -2.13 -4.60 -9.45
CA VAL A 194 -1.26 -5.44 -8.62
C VAL A 194 -0.04 -4.72 -8.06
N LEU A 195 0.18 -3.46 -8.44
CA LEU A 195 1.29 -2.65 -7.95
C LEU A 195 0.96 -2.09 -6.57
N ILE A 196 1.73 -2.48 -5.57
CA ILE A 196 1.63 -1.93 -4.20
C ILE A 196 2.13 -0.49 -4.20
N THR A 197 1.43 0.37 -3.45
CA THR A 197 1.71 1.81 -3.37
C THR A 197 1.62 2.37 -1.95
N GLY A 198 1.25 1.55 -0.97
CA GLY A 198 1.20 2.00 0.42
C GLY A 198 0.60 0.96 1.35
N ALA A 199 0.88 1.09 2.64
CA ALA A 199 0.34 0.20 3.65
C ALA A 199 0.16 0.90 5.00
N ALA A 200 -0.66 0.32 5.87
CA ALA A 200 -0.81 0.83 7.23
C ALA A 200 -1.18 -0.27 8.22
N VAL A 201 -0.80 -0.08 9.48
CA VAL A 201 -1.34 -0.83 10.63
C VAL A 201 -2.30 0.07 11.39
N SER A 202 -3.44 -0.49 11.78
CA SER A 202 -4.48 0.21 12.55
C SER A 202 -3.96 0.67 13.92
N PRO A 203 -4.54 1.72 14.53
CA PRO A 203 -4.04 2.28 15.78
C PRO A 203 -3.98 1.30 16.97
N ASP A 204 -4.84 0.28 16.99
CA ASP A 204 -4.84 -0.77 18.01
C ASP A 204 -4.01 -2.00 17.63
N GLY A 205 -3.41 -2.01 16.44
CA GLY A 205 -2.59 -3.11 15.92
C GLY A 205 -3.38 -4.33 15.46
N ALA A 206 -4.72 -4.28 15.42
CA ALA A 206 -5.55 -5.45 15.14
C ALA A 206 -5.76 -5.73 13.65
N LEU A 207 -5.55 -4.71 12.80
CA LEU A 207 -5.66 -4.78 11.35
C LEU A 207 -4.40 -4.22 10.68
N ALA A 208 -4.04 -4.80 9.53
CA ALA A 208 -3.11 -4.26 8.56
C ALA A 208 -3.83 -4.06 7.23
N VAL A 209 -3.41 -3.09 6.43
CA VAL A 209 -3.90 -2.89 5.07
C VAL A 209 -2.73 -2.69 4.13
N VAL A 210 -2.80 -3.30 2.96
CA VAL A 210 -1.92 -3.06 1.82
C VAL A 210 -2.79 -2.55 0.70
N ARG A 211 -2.38 -1.49 0.01
CA ARG A 211 -3.11 -1.00 -1.17
C ARG A 211 -2.31 -1.20 -2.44
N THR A 212 -3.06 -1.29 -3.53
CA THR A 212 -2.58 -1.04 -4.89
C THR A 212 -3.22 0.24 -5.42
N TYR A 213 -2.98 0.55 -6.70
CA TYR A 213 -3.63 1.70 -7.34
C TYR A 213 -5.17 1.64 -7.31
N THR A 214 -5.76 0.45 -7.24
CA THR A 214 -7.22 0.27 -7.40
C THR A 214 -7.89 -0.45 -6.26
N ASP A 215 -7.15 -1.19 -5.44
CA ASP A 215 -7.72 -2.05 -4.40
C ASP A 215 -6.96 -1.87 -3.07
N ALA A 216 -7.64 -2.18 -1.96
CA ALA A 216 -7.03 -2.35 -0.65
C ALA A 216 -7.31 -3.77 -0.14
N TYR A 217 -6.33 -4.35 0.53
CA TYR A 217 -6.36 -5.70 1.08
C TYR A 217 -6.19 -5.59 2.59
N VAL A 218 -7.27 -5.83 3.33
CA VAL A 218 -7.31 -5.67 4.79
C VAL A 218 -7.16 -7.03 5.46
N TYR A 219 -6.18 -7.14 6.35
CA TYR A 219 -5.81 -8.35 7.05
C TYR A 219 -6.10 -8.21 8.54
N ALA A 220 -6.62 -9.27 9.16
CA ALA A 220 -6.61 -9.38 10.62
C ALA A 220 -5.20 -9.72 11.10
N VAL A 221 -4.73 -9.04 12.15
CA VAL A 221 -3.40 -9.21 12.72
C VAL A 221 -3.51 -9.93 14.07
N PRO A 222 -3.45 -11.28 14.08
CA PRO A 222 -3.52 -12.03 15.34
C PRO A 222 -2.26 -11.79 16.16
N ASP A 223 -2.43 -11.49 17.44
CA ASP A 223 -1.33 -11.34 18.41
C ASP A 223 -0.25 -10.30 18.00
N GLY A 224 -0.58 -9.36 17.12
CA GLY A 224 0.36 -8.37 16.57
C GLY A 224 1.30 -8.90 15.49
N ASP A 225 1.10 -10.15 15.01
CA ASP A 225 1.93 -10.77 13.98
C ASP A 225 1.49 -10.35 12.57
N VAL A 226 2.09 -9.27 12.08
CA VAL A 226 1.84 -8.72 10.74
C VAL A 226 2.26 -9.70 9.65
N LEU A 227 3.32 -10.49 9.84
CA LEU A 227 3.78 -11.44 8.83
C LEU A 227 2.77 -12.58 8.67
N ALA A 228 2.25 -13.12 9.77
CA ALA A 228 1.17 -14.10 9.73
C ALA A 228 -0.10 -13.52 9.10
N ALA A 229 -0.41 -12.24 9.36
CA ALA A 229 -1.55 -11.55 8.76
C ALA A 229 -1.45 -11.52 7.23
N LEU A 230 -0.31 -11.12 6.67
CA LEU A 230 -0.09 -11.02 5.22
C LEU A 230 -0.12 -12.38 4.50
N ALA A 231 0.05 -13.49 5.22
CA ALA A 231 -0.09 -14.84 4.70
C ALA A 231 -1.54 -15.37 4.73
N ALA A 232 -2.46 -14.65 5.36
CA ALA A 232 -3.87 -15.01 5.46
C ALA A 232 -4.69 -14.41 4.31
N GLU A 233 -5.93 -14.89 4.16
CA GLU A 233 -6.87 -14.34 3.17
C GLU A 233 -7.32 -12.92 3.60
N PRO A 234 -7.15 -11.90 2.73
CA PRO A 234 -7.59 -10.54 3.03
C PRO A 234 -9.08 -10.34 2.75
N VAL A 235 -9.64 -9.31 3.38
CA VAL A 235 -10.83 -8.63 2.88
C VAL A 235 -10.40 -7.65 1.80
N ARG A 236 -10.78 -7.92 0.55
CA ARG A 236 -10.49 -7.01 -0.56
C ARG A 236 -11.55 -5.93 -0.72
N VAL A 237 -11.09 -4.69 -0.85
CA VAL A 237 -11.89 -3.48 -0.99
C VAL A 237 -11.54 -2.79 -2.30
N ALA A 238 -12.52 -2.59 -3.20
CA ALA A 238 -12.32 -1.75 -4.37
C ALA A 238 -12.24 -0.28 -3.93
N LEU A 239 -11.19 0.43 -4.31
CA LEU A 239 -10.97 1.82 -3.96
C LEU A 239 -11.65 2.77 -4.97
N PRO A 240 -11.98 4.01 -4.57
CA PRO A 240 -12.46 5.02 -5.50
C PRO A 240 -11.44 5.29 -6.61
N THR A 241 -11.91 5.58 -7.82
CA THR A 241 -11.03 6.00 -8.91
C THR A 241 -10.27 7.27 -8.54
N ALA A 242 -8.95 7.20 -8.63
CA ALA A 242 -8.02 8.31 -8.47
C ALA A 242 -7.15 8.41 -9.73
N THR A 243 -6.58 9.59 -9.99
CA THR A 243 -5.58 9.76 -11.06
C THR A 243 -4.40 8.83 -10.82
N GLN A 244 -3.91 8.86 -9.58
CA GLN A 244 -2.81 8.06 -9.09
C GLN A 244 -3.00 7.95 -7.58
N GLY A 245 -3.81 6.99 -7.16
CA GLY A 245 -3.97 6.74 -5.73
C GLY A 245 -2.64 6.21 -5.20
N GLU A 246 -2.09 6.83 -4.16
CA GLU A 246 -0.79 6.43 -3.57
C GLU A 246 -0.90 6.07 -2.08
N ALA A 247 -1.39 6.95 -1.20
CA ALA A 247 -1.40 6.63 0.24
C ALA A 247 -2.70 5.99 0.78
N ILE A 248 -2.57 5.25 1.90
CA ILE A 248 -3.68 4.75 2.72
C ILE A 248 -3.36 4.84 4.21
N ALA A 249 -4.40 5.06 5.02
CA ALA A 249 -4.33 4.99 6.47
C ALA A 249 -5.62 4.38 7.03
N PHE A 250 -5.56 3.89 8.26
CA PHE A 250 -6.77 3.68 9.06
C PHE A 250 -7.23 4.99 9.67
N ALA A 251 -8.54 5.22 9.67
CA ALA A 251 -9.15 6.31 10.43
C ALA A 251 -9.00 6.07 11.95
N ALA A 252 -9.28 7.10 12.76
CA ALA A 252 -9.14 7.05 14.21
C ALA A 252 -10.00 5.96 14.91
N ASN A 253 -11.04 5.44 14.25
CA ASN A 253 -11.83 4.32 14.75
C ASN A 253 -11.20 2.94 14.52
N GLY A 254 -10.03 2.90 13.86
CA GLY A 254 -9.24 1.70 13.58
C GLY A 254 -9.82 0.75 12.54
N ARG A 255 -10.87 1.16 11.82
CA ARG A 255 -11.55 0.28 10.85
C ARG A 255 -11.81 0.92 9.50
N ASP A 256 -12.23 2.19 9.48
CA ASP A 256 -12.42 2.87 8.20
C ASP A 256 -11.07 3.14 7.56
N LEU A 257 -11.04 3.14 6.23
CA LEU A 257 -9.85 3.48 5.47
C LEU A 257 -9.94 4.95 5.03
N VAL A 258 -8.81 5.64 5.06
CA VAL A 258 -8.64 6.96 4.47
C VAL A 258 -7.60 6.82 3.37
N VAL A 259 -7.93 7.27 2.16
CA VAL A 259 -7.02 7.19 1.00
C VAL A 259 -6.79 8.57 0.41
N SER A 260 -5.61 8.77 -0.17
CA SER A 260 -5.24 9.96 -0.92
C SER A 260 -4.81 9.60 -2.36
N SER A 261 -4.41 10.63 -3.11
CA SER A 261 -3.97 10.55 -4.50
C SER A 261 -2.91 11.60 -4.74
N GLU A 262 -2.21 11.48 -5.85
CA GLU A 262 -1.35 12.53 -6.38
C GLU A 262 -2.07 13.42 -7.38
N GLY A 263 -1.42 14.55 -7.66
CA GLY A 263 -1.89 15.58 -8.57
C GLY A 263 -2.81 16.58 -7.85
N VAL A 264 -2.33 17.79 -7.64
CA VAL A 264 -3.15 18.85 -7.03
C VAL A 264 -4.09 19.47 -8.08
N PRO A 265 -5.40 19.63 -7.79
CA PRO A 265 -6.07 19.23 -6.56
C PRO A 265 -6.42 17.73 -6.52
N PHE A 266 -6.35 17.13 -5.33
CA PHE A 266 -6.81 15.77 -5.07
C PHE A 266 -7.72 15.69 -3.85
N ASP A 267 -8.50 14.62 -3.76
CA ASP A 267 -9.43 14.38 -2.66
C ASP A 267 -8.83 13.41 -1.63
N ILE A 268 -9.04 13.71 -0.35
CA ILE A 268 -8.94 12.71 0.73
C ILE A 268 -10.30 12.03 0.85
N THR A 269 -10.31 10.71 0.76
CA THR A 269 -11.55 9.92 0.70
C THR A 269 -11.64 8.92 1.83
N LEU A 270 -12.80 8.86 2.49
CA LEU A 270 -13.13 7.87 3.51
C LEU A 270 -13.82 6.67 2.85
N VAL A 271 -13.38 5.46 3.18
CA VAL A 271 -14.04 4.20 2.82
C VAL A 271 -14.51 3.53 4.13
N PRO A 272 -15.80 3.59 4.47
CA PRO A 272 -16.28 3.16 5.77
C PRO A 272 -16.33 1.63 5.87
N ALA A 273 -15.81 1.07 6.97
CA ALA A 273 -16.01 -0.32 7.29
C ALA A 273 -17.47 -0.55 7.68
N LEU A 274 -18.09 -1.55 7.08
CA LEU A 274 -19.42 -1.99 7.44
C LEU A 274 -19.32 -2.97 8.61
N ALA A 275 -20.29 -2.90 9.52
CA ALA A 275 -20.44 -3.94 10.52
C ALA A 275 -20.63 -5.27 9.79
N PRO A 276 -20.04 -6.38 10.27
CA PRO A 276 -20.36 -7.70 9.75
C PRO A 276 -21.88 -7.82 9.81
N SER A 277 -22.53 -8.02 8.67
CA SER A 277 -23.96 -8.31 8.68
C SER A 277 -24.12 -9.54 9.57
N ALA A 278 -24.81 -9.39 10.70
CA ALA A 278 -25.19 -10.52 11.53
C ALA A 278 -25.90 -11.49 10.58
N SER A 279 -25.22 -12.61 10.26
CA SER A 279 -25.70 -13.58 9.29
C SER A 279 -27.13 -13.91 9.68
N THR A 280 -28.10 -13.47 8.87
CA THR A 280 -29.48 -13.90 9.00
C THR A 280 -29.43 -15.41 8.93
N ALA A 281 -29.66 -16.07 10.06
CA ALA A 281 -29.63 -17.52 10.18
C ALA A 281 -30.34 -18.12 8.96
N ALA A 282 -29.61 -18.94 8.20
CA ALA A 282 -30.17 -19.62 7.04
C ALA A 282 -31.45 -20.38 7.46
N PRO A 283 -32.56 -20.27 6.73
CA PRO A 283 -33.71 -21.10 7.01
C PRO A 283 -33.32 -22.57 6.80
N SER A 284 -33.64 -23.41 7.77
CA SER A 284 -33.38 -24.85 7.71
C SER A 284 -33.99 -25.46 6.44
N PRO A 285 -33.24 -26.28 5.68
CA PRO A 285 -33.80 -26.91 4.49
C PRO A 285 -34.72 -28.06 4.93
N THR A 286 -36.00 -27.94 4.56
CA THR A 286 -36.95 -29.06 4.57
C THR A 286 -36.89 -29.76 3.21
N GLY A 287 -36.35 -30.98 3.20
CA GLY A 287 -36.80 -32.14 2.41
C GLY A 287 -36.85 -32.09 0.86
N SER A 288 -36.02 -32.99 0.28
CA SER A 288 -36.35 -34.00 -0.74
C SER A 288 -36.02 -33.75 -2.23
N ALA A 289 -34.88 -34.34 -2.62
CA ALA A 289 -34.60 -35.30 -3.71
C ALA A 289 -35.05 -35.05 -5.17
N SER A 290 -34.05 -35.10 -6.07
CA SER A 290 -34.01 -36.09 -7.16
C SER A 290 -32.61 -36.18 -7.79
N ASP A 291 -32.20 -37.41 -8.10
CA ASP A 291 -30.94 -37.84 -8.71
C ASP A 291 -30.70 -37.32 -10.14
N ALA A 292 -29.42 -37.18 -10.50
CA ALA A 292 -28.86 -37.63 -11.79
C ALA A 292 -27.32 -37.62 -11.76
N GLU A 293 -26.76 -38.80 -12.00
CA GLU A 293 -25.35 -39.09 -12.29
C GLU A 293 -24.87 -38.40 -13.58
N ASP A 294 -23.61 -37.98 -13.67
CA ASP A 294 -22.57 -38.64 -14.48
C ASP A 294 -21.30 -37.77 -14.66
N GLY A 295 -20.14 -38.45 -14.74
CA GLY A 295 -19.03 -37.98 -15.60
C GLY A 295 -17.71 -37.57 -14.94
N ASN A 296 -16.95 -38.57 -14.47
CA ASN A 296 -15.52 -38.45 -14.16
C ASN A 296 -14.69 -38.28 -15.47
N SER A 297 -13.72 -37.35 -15.53
CA SER A 297 -12.25 -37.62 -15.57
C SER A 297 -11.53 -36.82 -16.70
N PRO A 298 -10.17 -36.88 -16.84
CA PRO A 298 -9.28 -35.77 -16.49
C PRO A 298 -8.42 -35.27 -17.68
N GLY A 299 -7.76 -34.13 -17.53
CA GLY A 299 -6.89 -33.61 -18.59
C GLY A 299 -5.87 -32.58 -18.10
N THR A 300 -4.78 -33.09 -17.53
CA THR A 300 -3.48 -32.41 -17.38
C THR A 300 -3.00 -31.84 -18.72
N ASN A 301 -2.35 -30.66 -18.73
CA ASN A 301 -1.16 -30.32 -19.53
C ASN A 301 -0.71 -28.89 -19.18
N LEU A 302 0.37 -28.76 -18.40
CA LEU A 302 1.76 -28.52 -18.82
C LEU A 302 2.05 -27.06 -19.21
N ALA A 303 2.94 -26.46 -18.40
CA ALA A 303 3.60 -25.19 -18.59
C ALA A 303 4.42 -25.12 -19.88
N ILE A 304 4.52 -23.93 -20.49
CA ILE A 304 5.71 -23.44 -21.19
C ILE A 304 5.86 -21.93 -20.96
N ALA A 305 7.10 -21.53 -20.69
CA ALA A 305 7.56 -20.23 -20.26
C ALA A 305 7.86 -19.21 -21.38
N ALA A 306 7.94 -17.95 -20.93
CA ALA A 306 8.83 -16.85 -21.34
C ALA A 306 8.69 -16.21 -22.74
N VAL A 307 8.40 -14.89 -22.74
CA VAL A 307 9.11 -13.88 -23.54
C VAL A 307 9.21 -12.57 -22.73
N LEU A 308 10.45 -12.13 -22.50
CA LEU A 308 10.84 -10.78 -22.07
C LEU A 308 10.74 -9.80 -23.25
N ALA A 309 10.27 -8.57 -23.02
CA ALA A 309 10.80 -7.38 -23.68
C ALA A 309 10.42 -6.10 -22.92
N ALA A 310 11.44 -5.28 -22.69
CA ALA A 310 11.40 -3.97 -22.04
C ALA A 310 10.57 -2.93 -22.80
N VAL A 311 9.94 -2.01 -22.06
CA VAL A 311 9.63 -0.65 -22.52
C VAL A 311 9.94 0.33 -21.39
N LEU A 312 10.85 1.26 -21.70
CA LEU A 312 11.29 2.38 -20.90
C LEU A 312 10.35 3.59 -21.04
N VAL A 313 10.13 4.26 -19.89
CA VAL A 313 10.14 5.71 -19.61
C VAL A 313 9.11 6.65 -20.28
N GLY A 314 8.46 7.42 -19.39
CA GLY A 314 7.95 8.78 -19.56
C GLY A 314 6.65 8.96 -18.76
N VAL A 315 6.51 9.84 -17.77
CA VAL A 315 6.91 11.26 -17.62
C VAL A 315 6.52 11.64 -16.16
N TYR A 316 7.29 12.32 -15.30
CA TYR A 316 7.61 13.77 -15.34
C TYR A 316 8.79 14.09 -14.40
N GLY A 317 10.01 14.21 -14.94
CA GLY A 317 11.13 14.84 -14.24
C GLY A 317 11.14 16.35 -14.48
N VAL A 318 10.99 17.16 -13.43
CA VAL A 318 11.43 18.56 -13.43
C VAL A 318 12.52 18.75 -12.38
N SER A 319 13.74 18.61 -12.88
CA SER A 319 14.94 19.36 -12.54
C SER A 319 14.89 20.29 -11.32
N ARG A 320 15.83 20.06 -10.40
CA ARG A 320 16.80 21.11 -10.04
C ARG A 320 18.17 20.52 -9.68
N ARG A 321 19.09 20.63 -10.64
CA ARG A 321 20.53 20.63 -10.40
C ARG A 321 20.89 21.74 -9.41
N ARG A 322 21.76 21.44 -8.44
CA ARG A 322 22.93 22.27 -8.11
C ARG A 322 23.99 21.42 -7.41
N ARG A 323 25.23 21.88 -7.61
CA ARG A 323 26.51 21.26 -7.28
C ARG A 323 26.73 21.04 -5.79
#